data_AF-A0A3N5SN93-F1
#
_entry.id   AF-A0A3N5SN93-F1
#
_cell.length_a   1.000
_cell.length_b   1.000
_cell.length_c   1.000
_cell.angle_alpha   90.00
_cell.angle_beta   90.00
_cell.angle_gamma   90.00
#
_symmetry.space_group_name_H-M   'P 1'
#
loop_
_entity.id
_entity.type
_entity.pdbx_description
1 polymer ?
#
loop_
_entity_poly.entity_id
_entity_poly.type
_entity_poly.pdbx_seq_one_letter_code
_entity_poly.pdbx_strand_id
1 'polypeptide(L)'
;MTAPNEDPAVRSARREALVVFGIWLAAMTYTIGYCSMFGYGRSADDLKFVLGFPDWVFWGVLTPWVICSVISLWFGATFMCDEDLGEELPEQDDELGLGG
;
A
#
# COMPACT_ATOMS: atom_id res chain seq x y z
N MET A 1 -5.15 35.42 5.52
CA MET A 1 -4.36 34.27 5.06
C MET A 1 -5.32 33.27 4.46
N THR A 2 -5.61 33.40 3.17
CA THR A 2 -6.37 32.40 2.41
C THR A 2 -5.49 31.16 2.33
N ALA A 3 -5.99 30.00 2.76
CA ALA A 3 -5.27 28.75 2.64
C ALA A 3 -4.83 28.57 1.16
N PRO A 4 -3.60 28.07 0.88
CA PRO A 4 -3.20 27.74 -0.47
C PRO A 4 -4.28 26.88 -1.11
N ASN A 5 -4.71 27.23 -2.31
CA ASN A 5 -5.69 26.45 -3.07
C ASN A 5 -5.02 25.10 -3.38
N GLU A 6 -5.31 24.09 -2.56
CA GLU A 6 -4.68 22.76 -2.62
C GLU A 6 -5.05 22.12 -3.95
N ASP A 7 -4.03 21.72 -4.72
CA ASP A 7 -4.19 21.06 -6.00
C ASP A 7 -5.12 19.84 -5.84
N PRO A 8 -6.18 19.72 -6.66
CA PRO A 8 -7.11 18.59 -6.59
C PRO A 8 -6.40 17.23 -6.62
N ALA A 9 -5.28 17.09 -7.33
CA ALA A 9 -4.47 15.87 -7.39
C ALA A 9 -3.80 15.53 -6.05
N VAL A 10 -3.40 16.53 -5.27
CA VAL A 10 -2.83 16.29 -3.93
C VAL A 10 -3.92 15.81 -2.97
N ARG A 11 -5.14 16.33 -3.12
CA ARG A 11 -6.28 15.96 -2.27
C ARG A 11 -6.80 14.55 -2.56
N SER A 12 -6.84 14.13 -3.83
CA SER A 12 -7.15 12.75 -4.23
C SER A 12 -6.09 11.77 -3.73
N ALA A 13 -4.81 12.06 -4.00
CA ALA A 13 -3.68 11.22 -3.59
C ALA A 13 -3.62 11.03 -2.07
N ARG A 14 -3.89 12.08 -1.27
CA ARG A 14 -3.95 11.96 0.20
C ARG A 14 -5.05 11.02 0.66
N ARG A 15 -6.22 11.05 0.02
CA ARG A 15 -7.34 10.17 0.36
C ARG A 15 -7.00 8.72 0.01
N GLU A 16 -6.39 8.49 -1.14
CA GLU A 16 -5.96 7.16 -1.59
C GLU A 16 -4.85 6.60 -0.69
N ALA A 17 -3.86 7.41 -0.35
CA ALA A 17 -2.80 7.02 0.58
C ALA A 17 -3.37 6.61 1.95
N LEU A 18 -4.40 7.31 2.45
CA LEU A 18 -5.04 6.96 3.72
C LEU A 18 -5.78 5.62 3.64
N VAL A 19 -6.43 5.32 2.51
CA VAL A 19 -7.07 4.01 2.26
C VAL A 19 -6.04 2.89 2.24
N VAL A 20 -4.97 3.06 1.47
CA VAL A 20 -3.87 2.07 1.39
C VAL A 20 -3.25 1.86 2.76
N PHE A 21 -2.93 2.94 3.47
CA PHE A 21 -2.39 2.87 4.82
C PHE A 21 -3.32 2.10 5.78
N GLY A 22 -4.63 2.35 5.72
CA GLY A 22 -5.62 1.63 6.53
C GLY A 22 -5.65 0.12 6.27
N ILE A 23 -5.57 -0.28 5.00
CA ILE A 23 -5.51 -1.70 4.60
C ILE A 23 -4.26 -2.37 5.20
N TRP A 24 -3.10 -1.73 5.04
CA TRP A 24 -1.84 -2.25 5.56
C TRP A 24 -1.78 -2.27 7.09
N LEU A 25 -2.37 -1.29 7.75
CA LEU A 25 -2.46 -1.25 9.21
C LEU A 25 -3.36 -2.39 9.74
N ALA A 26 -4.47 -2.66 9.08
CA ALA A 26 -5.34 -3.79 9.42
C ALA A 26 -4.60 -5.13 9.23
N ALA A 27 -3.85 -5.28 8.14
CA ALA A 27 -3.03 -6.46 7.87
C ALA A 27 -1.95 -6.67 8.94
N MET A 28 -1.27 -5.60 9.35
CA MET A 28 -0.27 -5.62 10.40
C MET A 28 -0.89 -6.04 11.74
N THR A 29 -2.02 -5.42 12.10
CA THR A 29 -2.74 -5.73 13.34
C THR A 29 -3.18 -7.19 13.37
N TYR A 30 -3.72 -7.69 12.26
CA TYR A 30 -4.09 -9.09 12.11
C TYR A 30 -2.87 -10.01 12.26
N THR A 31 -1.78 -9.72 11.56
CA THR A 31 -0.56 -10.53 11.56
C THR A 31 0.01 -10.66 12.97
N ILE A 32 0.16 -9.53 13.68
CA ILE A 32 0.69 -9.50 15.05
C ILE A 32 -0.24 -10.30 15.97
N GLY A 33 -1.56 -10.06 15.90
CA GLY A 33 -2.53 -10.74 16.75
C GLY A 33 -2.54 -12.25 16.50
N TYR A 34 -2.62 -12.67 15.24
CA TYR A 34 -2.68 -14.07 14.87
C TYR A 34 -1.39 -14.81 15.26
N CYS A 35 -0.22 -14.29 14.91
CA CYS A 35 1.06 -14.90 15.28
C CYS A 35 1.26 -14.96 16.79
N SER A 36 0.78 -13.96 17.53
CA SER A 36 0.86 -13.95 19.01
C SER A 36 -0.03 -15.01 19.65
N MET A 37 -1.19 -15.30 19.07
CA MET A 37 -2.11 -16.31 19.59
C MET A 37 -1.73 -17.74 19.18
N PHE A 38 -1.24 -17.93 17.95
CA PHE A 38 -1.09 -19.26 17.35
C PHE A 38 0.36 -19.71 17.12
N GLY A 39 1.33 -18.79 17.19
CA GLY A 39 2.74 -19.08 16.91
C GLY A 39 3.58 -19.47 18.14
N TYR A 40 3.15 -19.13 19.35
CA TYR A 40 3.91 -19.41 20.58
C TYR A 40 3.51 -20.73 21.26
N GLY A 41 4.45 -21.31 22.01
CA GLY A 41 4.21 -22.49 22.85
C GLY A 41 4.03 -23.81 22.08
N ARG A 42 4.39 -23.87 20.80
CA ARG A 42 4.27 -25.08 19.98
C ARG A 42 5.49 -25.97 20.10
N SER A 43 5.24 -27.26 20.27
CA SER A 43 6.27 -28.30 20.13
C SER A 43 6.57 -28.55 18.64
N ALA A 44 7.74 -29.14 18.33
CA ALA A 44 8.09 -29.49 16.95
C ALA A 44 7.12 -30.52 16.33
N ASP A 45 6.50 -31.36 17.18
CA ASP A 45 5.56 -32.39 16.75
C ASP A 45 4.18 -31.81 16.39
N ASP A 46 3.82 -30.64 16.94
CA ASP A 46 2.58 -29.91 16.65
C ASP A 46 2.68 -28.95 15.46
N LEU A 47 3.87 -28.83 14.85
CA LEU A 47 4.12 -27.94 13.74
C LEU A 47 3.59 -28.55 12.43
N LYS A 48 2.41 -28.10 12.01
CA LYS A 48 1.88 -28.44 10.69
C LYS A 48 2.50 -27.51 9.65
N PHE A 49 2.90 -28.08 8.52
CA PHE A 49 3.45 -27.31 7.40
C PHE A 49 2.43 -27.18 6.27
N VAL A 50 2.24 -25.96 5.80
CA VAL A 50 1.44 -25.60 4.61
C VAL A 50 2.39 -24.99 3.60
N LEU A 51 2.53 -25.63 2.43
CA LEU A 51 3.45 -25.20 1.36
C LEU A 51 4.91 -25.00 1.84
N GLY A 52 5.34 -25.76 2.84
CA GLY A 52 6.70 -25.66 3.41
C GLY A 52 6.85 -24.62 4.52
N PHE A 53 5.82 -23.84 4.83
CA PHE A 53 5.80 -22.90 5.95
C PHE A 53 5.03 -23.48 7.14
N PRO A 54 5.39 -23.17 8.40
CA PRO A 54 4.51 -23.45 9.52
C PRO A 54 3.11 -22.86 9.28
N ASP A 55 2.07 -23.59 9.66
CA ASP A 55 0.66 -23.21 9.47
C ASP A 55 0.36 -21.80 9.98
N TRP A 56 0.85 -21.45 11.17
CA TRP A 56 0.65 -20.14 11.76
C TRP A 56 1.35 -19.02 10.99
N VAL A 57 2.47 -19.30 10.32
CA VAL A 57 3.13 -18.34 9.41
C VAL A 57 2.32 -18.17 8.14
N PHE A 58 1.83 -19.29 7.57
CA PHE A 58 1.05 -19.26 6.34
C PHE A 58 -0.26 -18.47 6.52
N TRP A 59 -1.01 -18.75 7.58
CA TRP A 59 -2.28 -18.09 7.87
C TRP A 59 -2.09 -16.71 8.49
N GLY A 60 -1.09 -16.54 9.35
CA GLY A 60 -0.84 -15.28 10.05
C GLY A 60 -0.11 -14.23 9.23
N VAL A 61 0.74 -14.63 8.28
CA VAL A 61 1.60 -13.70 7.52
C VAL A 61 1.29 -13.76 6.03
N LEU A 62 1.39 -14.93 5.41
CA LEU A 62 1.32 -15.01 3.94
C LEU A 62 -0.09 -14.67 3.43
N THR A 63 -1.11 -15.21 4.09
CA THR A 63 -2.52 -14.99 3.74
C THR A 63 -2.93 -13.50 3.76
N PRO A 64 -2.73 -12.74 4.85
CA PRO A 64 -3.07 -11.30 4.84
C PRO A 64 -2.24 -10.51 3.85
N TRP A 65 -0.97 -10.86 3.63
CA TRP A 65 -0.12 -10.19 2.64
C TRP A 65 -0.67 -10.32 1.23
N VAL A 66 -1.00 -11.55 0.81
CA VAL A 66 -1.59 -11.82 -0.51
C VAL A 66 -2.92 -11.10 -0.67
N ILE A 67 -3.78 -11.15 0.35
CA ILE A 67 -5.06 -10.44 0.35
C ILE A 67 -4.84 -8.94 0.16
N CYS A 68 -3.92 -8.33 0.91
CA CYS A 68 -3.63 -6.90 0.78
C CYS A 68 -3.04 -6.54 -0.57
N SER A 69 -2.14 -7.35 -1.13
CA SER A 69 -1.62 -7.14 -2.48
C SER A 69 -2.74 -7.18 -3.52
N VAL A 70 -3.65 -8.15 -3.44
CA VAL A 70 -4.79 -8.24 -4.37
C VAL A 70 -5.73 -7.04 -4.22
N ILE A 71 -6.04 -6.63 -2.99
CA ILE A 71 -6.88 -5.46 -2.74
C ILE A 71 -6.20 -4.19 -3.25
N SER A 72 -4.89 -4.01 -3.02
CA SER A 72 -4.14 -2.85 -3.52
C SER A 72 -4.08 -2.82 -5.05
N LEU A 73 -3.89 -3.97 -5.70
CA LEU A 73 -3.92 -4.08 -7.15
C LEU A 73 -5.30 -3.75 -7.70
N TRP A 74 -6.36 -4.30 -7.10
CA TRP A 74 -7.74 -4.01 -7.51
C TRP A 74 -8.08 -2.52 -7.30
N PHE A 75 -7.67 -1.96 -6.17
CA PHE A 75 -7.90 -0.55 -5.86
C PHE A 75 -7.16 0.35 -6.85
N GLY A 76 -5.89 0.08 -7.13
CA GLY A 76 -5.13 0.82 -8.14
C GLY A 76 -5.75 0.72 -9.52
N ALA A 77 -6.14 -0.49 -9.95
CA ALA A 77 -6.71 -0.71 -11.29
C ALA A 77 -8.13 -0.12 -11.49
N THR A 78 -8.88 0.15 -10.42
CA THR A 78 -10.29 0.59 -10.53
C THR A 78 -10.56 1.99 -9.98
N PHE A 79 -9.73 2.49 -9.06
CA PHE A 79 -9.94 3.80 -8.40
C PHE A 79 -8.84 4.82 -8.70
N MET A 80 -7.59 4.41 -8.97
CA MET A 80 -6.55 5.32 -9.45
C MET A 80 -6.68 5.46 -10.98
N CYS A 81 -7.69 6.21 -11.44
CA CYS A 81 -7.67 6.72 -12.81
C CYS A 81 -6.64 7.85 -12.91
N ASP A 82 -5.90 7.91 -14.02
CA ASP A 82 -5.00 9.02 -14.33
C ASP A 82 -5.77 10.34 -14.21
N GLU A 83 -5.43 11.14 -13.21
CA GLU A 83 -5.88 12.53 -13.15
C GLU A 83 -5.14 13.28 -14.26
N ASP A 84 -5.90 14.03 -15.06
CA ASP A 84 -5.36 14.88 -16.13
C ASP A 84 -4.30 15.80 -15.51
N LEU A 85 -3.04 15.61 -15.89
CA LEU A 85 -1.89 16.28 -15.26
C LEU A 85 -1.85 17.79 -15.55
N GLY A 86 -2.92 18.33 -16.15
CA GLY A 86 -3.01 19.69 -16.66
C GLY A 86 -2.22 19.86 -17.94
N GLU A 87 -2.33 21.04 -18.55
CA GLU A 87 -1.51 21.38 -19.70
C GLU A 87 -0.03 21.38 -19.32
N GLU A 88 0.81 20.81 -20.18
CA GLU A 88 2.26 20.93 -20.08
C GLU A 88 2.61 22.41 -19.92
N LEU A 89 3.22 22.76 -18.78
CA LEU A 89 3.74 24.10 -18.59
C LEU A 89 4.67 24.39 -19.77
N PRO A 90 4.53 25.56 -20.43
CA PRO A 90 5.40 25.90 -21.56
C PRO A 90 6.84 25.68 -21.12
N GLU A 91 7.60 24.91 -21.90
CA GLU A 91 9.04 24.74 -21.70
C GLU A 91 9.59 26.13 -21.39
N GLN A 92 10.15 26.30 -20.20
CA GLN A 92 10.93 27.49 -19.90
C GLN A 92 12.11 27.42 -20.86
N ASP A 93 11.95 28.01 -22.05
CA ASP A 93 13.06 28.32 -22.93
C ASP A 93 14.11 28.95 -22.03
N ASP A 94 15.24 28.26 -21.88
CA ASP A 94 16.35 28.70 -21.08
C ASP A 94 16.71 30.13 -21.48
N GLU A 95 16.23 31.12 -20.71
CA GLU A 95 16.54 32.54 -20.88
C GLU A 95 18.05 32.82 -20.62
N LEU A 96 18.84 31.75 -20.41
CA LEU A 96 20.29 31.75 -20.30
C LEU A 96 21.01 31.29 -21.58
N GLY A 97 20.30 30.84 -22.63
CA GLY A 97 20.89 30.58 -23.94
C GLY A 97 22.06 29.58 -23.95
N LEU A 98 22.09 28.64 -23.01
CA LEU A 98 23.13 27.61 -22.92
C LEU A 98 22.68 26.35 -23.68
N GLY A 99 22.45 26.52 -24.99
CA GLY A 99 22.33 25.41 -25.91
C GLY A 99 23.66 24.67 -26.08
N GLY A 100 23.58 23.35 -26.22
CA GLY A 100 24.67 22.46 -26.62
C GLY A 100 24.12 21.27 -27.36
#